data_AF-A0A8X6TAI1-F1
#
_entry.id   AF-A0A8X6TAI1-F1
#
_cell.length_a   1.000
_cell.length_b   1.000
_cell.length_c   1.000
_cell.angle_alpha   90.00
_cell.angle_beta   90.00
_cell.angle_gamma   90.00
#
_symmetry.space_group_name_H-M   'P 1'
#
loop_
_entity.id
_entity.type
_entity.pdbx_description
1 polymer ?
#
loop_
_entity_poly.entity_id
_entity_poly.type
_entity_poly.pdbx_seq_one_letter_code
_entity_poly.pdbx_strand_id
1 'polypeptide(L)'
;MRETSFAVFLALAIIGPTTVSSATDEYFTAAVYEFVQLYNWCPNNTQEAKDIVRKNLDSYIVAADIAGAKGADLIAYPEYGIFPECDRESTKMFLETIPDPLSVHVSPCDDPETYKDMPQLYTLSCIAKNHFMYVQANTGDVQLCEGKNMTQCPKDGHLQMNTNVVFDREGYLIARYHKEHLWDEGGMDISVEMQNPVFETDFGKFGSFVCLDVLLARIIDVIEEPEMDGIIFSTMWENSAPLFQSVQYFQGWAMGNNVTLIAADIQLAGQMAMGSGIFHSKEGALVYTFDPDGISKLLVARVPKRGHKLTEPKASITAITGNRTYEWRDDGENVPFITSHSLQEHLQDDLHISRYRQADLVNYTLVQLTEPKAHLTACNHRMCCTLKYSIANLTETFYFAIFNGTREIFPPLYWCEEDCMLVRCEPRDGKPCNDFPLWSENLFHRVSLHANFSTQFVYPSIISSHMRLVPRREWKYAVKRKSNGYKSYLNFHSKKGENLVAVGLKGRCYDRDSPDSFF
;
A
#
# COMPACT_ATOMS: atom_id res chain seq x y z
N MET A 1 32.99 -57.91 27.66
CA MET A 1 31.72 -57.35 28.17
C MET A 1 32.02 -56.18 29.08
N ARG A 2 31.87 -54.96 28.59
CA ARG A 2 31.61 -53.74 29.35
C ARG A 2 31.13 -52.71 28.34
N GLU A 3 29.82 -52.52 28.32
CA GLU A 3 29.12 -51.54 27.50
C GLU A 3 29.42 -50.14 28.03
N THR A 4 29.74 -49.21 27.13
CA THR A 4 29.87 -47.79 27.39
C THR A 4 28.60 -47.09 26.94
N SER A 5 27.76 -46.66 27.87
CA SER A 5 26.63 -45.76 27.62
C SER A 5 27.14 -44.36 27.23
N PHE A 6 26.71 -43.88 26.07
CA PHE A 6 26.78 -42.46 25.70
C PHE A 6 25.57 -41.73 26.28
N ALA A 7 25.81 -40.79 27.19
CA ALA A 7 24.80 -39.84 27.64
C ALA A 7 24.65 -38.72 26.59
N VAL A 8 23.46 -38.61 26.00
CA VAL A 8 23.09 -37.49 25.13
C VAL A 8 22.68 -36.32 26.02
N PHE A 9 23.47 -35.25 26.04
CA PHE A 9 23.08 -33.98 26.64
C PHE A 9 22.14 -33.25 25.68
N LEU A 10 20.85 -33.18 26.03
CA LEU A 10 19.91 -32.26 25.41
C LEU A 10 20.30 -30.83 25.85
N ALA A 11 20.86 -30.04 24.93
CA ALA A 11 20.99 -28.61 25.14
C ALA A 11 19.60 -27.98 24.98
N LEU A 12 18.97 -27.61 26.10
CA LEU A 12 17.85 -26.66 26.06
C LEU A 12 18.39 -25.32 25.55
N ALA A 13 18.04 -24.96 24.32
CA ALA A 13 18.16 -23.59 23.85
C ALA A 13 17.17 -22.75 24.67
N ILE A 14 17.69 -22.01 25.65
CA ILE A 14 16.95 -20.94 26.30
C ILE A 14 16.76 -19.87 25.22
N ILE A 15 15.56 -19.84 24.62
CA ILE A 15 15.11 -18.73 23.79
C ILE A 15 15.06 -17.53 24.75
N GLY A 16 16.08 -16.68 24.71
CA GLY A 16 16.05 -15.41 25.42
C GLY A 16 14.84 -14.58 24.95
N PRO A 17 14.37 -13.61 25.76
CA PRO A 17 13.25 -12.77 25.35
C PRO A 17 13.54 -12.19 23.97
N THR A 18 12.61 -12.37 23.04
CA THR A 18 12.58 -11.64 21.77
C THR A 18 12.79 -10.18 22.12
N THR A 19 13.86 -9.58 21.62
CA THR A 19 14.20 -8.19 21.94
C THR A 19 13.19 -7.29 21.26
N VAL A 20 12.15 -6.94 22.00
CA VAL A 20 11.08 -6.04 21.61
C VAL A 20 11.59 -4.60 21.67
N SER A 21 11.24 -3.77 20.68
CA SER A 21 11.59 -2.36 20.68
C SER A 21 10.89 -1.64 21.83
N SER A 22 11.68 -0.95 22.63
CA SER A 22 11.26 -0.05 23.71
C SER A 22 11.26 1.40 23.23
N ALA A 23 10.59 2.30 23.96
CA ALA A 23 10.58 3.74 23.65
C ALA A 23 11.97 4.36 23.44
N THR A 24 13.02 3.81 24.07
CA THR A 24 14.40 4.33 23.97
C THR A 24 15.20 3.81 22.78
N ASP A 25 14.72 2.79 22.08
CA ASP A 25 15.41 2.23 20.93
C ASP A 25 15.33 3.16 19.70
N GLU A 26 16.38 3.15 18.87
CA GLU A 26 16.46 4.01 17.67
C GLU A 26 15.57 3.55 16.51
N TYR A 27 15.10 2.30 16.57
CA TYR A 27 14.27 1.67 15.54
C TYR A 27 13.27 0.71 16.17
N PHE A 28 12.23 0.37 15.39
CA PHE A 28 11.35 -0.77 15.63
C PHE A 28 11.39 -1.69 14.41
N THR A 29 10.89 -2.92 14.52
CA THR A 29 10.82 -3.85 13.39
C THR A 29 9.37 -3.96 12.93
N ALA A 30 9.10 -3.59 11.68
CA ALA A 30 7.78 -3.72 11.08
C ALA A 30 7.73 -4.92 10.13
N ALA A 31 6.56 -5.53 10.05
CA ALA A 31 6.21 -6.55 9.08
C ALA A 31 4.97 -6.14 8.28
N VAL A 32 4.95 -6.46 6.98
CA VAL A 32 3.76 -6.36 6.13
C VAL A 32 3.55 -7.68 5.41
N TYR A 33 2.30 -8.12 5.30
CA TYR A 33 1.95 -9.36 4.63
C TYR A 33 1.24 -9.09 3.31
N GLU A 34 1.93 -9.33 2.19
CA GLU A 34 1.32 -9.36 0.86
C GLU A 34 0.61 -10.70 0.68
N PHE A 35 -0.73 -10.70 0.80
CA PHE A 35 -1.49 -11.94 0.92
C PHE A 35 -2.22 -12.34 -0.36
N VAL A 36 -1.99 -13.57 -0.81
CA VAL A 36 -2.82 -14.23 -1.84
C VAL A 36 -4.07 -14.78 -1.15
N GLN A 37 -5.20 -14.13 -1.38
CA GLN A 37 -6.48 -14.61 -0.89
C GLN A 37 -6.79 -15.98 -1.50
N LEU A 38 -7.10 -16.96 -0.64
CA LEU A 38 -7.28 -18.36 -1.06
C LEU A 38 -8.62 -18.61 -1.77
N TYR A 39 -9.61 -17.74 -1.53
CA TYR A 39 -10.97 -17.83 -2.06
C TYR A 39 -11.44 -16.44 -2.50
N ASN A 40 -11.65 -16.27 -3.80
CA ASN A 40 -12.03 -15.01 -4.45
C ASN A 40 -13.50 -14.98 -4.90
N TRP A 41 -14.38 -15.70 -4.21
CA TRP A 41 -15.80 -15.83 -4.58
C TRP A 41 -16.72 -15.65 -3.37
N CYS A 42 -17.96 -15.22 -3.64
CA CYS A 42 -18.92 -14.87 -2.61
C CYS A 42 -19.67 -16.08 -2.02
N PRO A 43 -19.84 -16.13 -0.70
CA PRO A 43 -20.42 -17.28 -0.03
C PRO A 43 -21.92 -17.38 -0.31
N ASN A 44 -22.42 -18.61 -0.49
CA ASN A 44 -23.85 -18.86 -0.65
C ASN A 44 -24.56 -19.03 0.70
N ASN A 45 -23.81 -19.23 1.78
CA ASN A 45 -24.34 -19.42 3.14
C ASN A 45 -23.28 -19.10 4.21
N THR A 46 -23.74 -18.96 5.46
CA THR A 46 -22.87 -18.59 6.59
C THR A 46 -21.78 -19.62 6.90
N GLN A 47 -22.01 -20.92 6.67
CA GLN A 47 -20.98 -21.93 6.94
C GLN A 47 -19.80 -21.76 5.97
N GLU A 48 -20.12 -21.50 4.71
CA GLU A 48 -19.14 -21.22 3.67
C GLU A 48 -18.34 -19.94 3.97
N ALA A 49 -19.02 -18.89 4.43
CA ALA A 49 -18.38 -17.66 4.88
C ALA A 49 -17.39 -17.92 6.04
N LYS A 50 -17.80 -18.70 7.05
CA LYS A 50 -16.95 -19.10 8.18
C LYS A 50 -15.72 -19.90 7.73
N ASP A 51 -15.87 -20.79 6.75
CA ASP A 51 -14.77 -21.59 6.22
C ASP A 51 -13.73 -20.74 5.45
N ILE A 52 -14.18 -19.74 4.69
CA ILE A 52 -13.31 -18.77 3.99
C ILE A 52 -12.51 -17.97 5.02
N VAL A 53 -13.19 -17.34 5.97
CA VAL A 53 -12.57 -16.53 7.03
C VAL A 53 -11.52 -17.34 7.78
N ARG A 54 -11.88 -18.55 8.22
CA ARG A 54 -10.96 -19.43 8.95
C ARG A 54 -9.69 -19.73 8.15
N LYS A 55 -9.81 -20.10 6.88
CA LYS A 55 -8.64 -20.49 6.08
C LYS A 55 -7.72 -19.31 5.77
N ASN A 56 -8.28 -18.13 5.55
CA ASN A 56 -7.48 -16.91 5.38
C ASN A 56 -6.79 -16.51 6.69
N LEU A 57 -7.48 -16.62 7.84
CA LEU A 57 -6.89 -16.39 9.16
C LEU A 57 -5.79 -17.41 9.52
N ASP A 58 -5.94 -18.68 9.14
CA ASP A 58 -4.88 -19.70 9.30
C ASP A 58 -3.58 -19.25 8.60
N SER A 59 -3.70 -18.57 7.45
CA SER A 59 -2.53 -18.00 6.74
C SER A 59 -1.94 -16.78 7.46
N TYR A 60 -2.77 -15.96 8.11
CA TYR A 60 -2.30 -14.84 8.93
C TYR A 60 -1.50 -15.33 10.14
N ILE A 61 -1.95 -16.39 10.79
CA ILE A 61 -1.21 -17.02 11.91
C ILE A 61 0.19 -17.44 11.46
N VAL A 62 0.31 -18.12 10.31
CA VAL A 62 1.63 -18.52 9.76
C VAL A 62 2.52 -17.32 9.48
N ALA A 63 1.97 -16.24 8.91
CA ALA A 63 2.72 -15.01 8.67
C ALA A 63 3.19 -14.37 10.00
N ALA A 64 2.34 -14.35 11.02
CA ALA A 64 2.67 -13.82 12.34
C ALA A 64 3.72 -14.66 13.08
N ASP A 65 3.67 -16.00 13.00
CA ASP A 65 4.68 -16.90 13.57
C ASP A 65 6.08 -16.53 13.04
N ILE A 66 6.19 -16.31 11.72
CA ILE A 66 7.45 -15.96 11.07
C ILE A 66 7.86 -14.52 11.42
N ALA A 67 6.92 -13.58 11.47
CA ALA A 67 7.19 -12.20 11.84
C ALA A 67 7.70 -12.09 13.29
N GLY A 68 7.04 -12.78 14.23
CA GLY A 68 7.45 -12.87 15.63
C GLY A 68 8.83 -13.51 15.79
N ALA A 69 9.10 -14.61 15.06
CA ALA A 69 10.43 -15.23 15.03
C ALA A 69 11.53 -14.32 14.45
N LYS A 70 11.16 -13.37 13.58
CA LYS A 70 12.07 -12.34 13.05
C LYS A 70 12.15 -11.09 13.93
N GLY A 71 11.42 -11.07 15.05
CA GLY A 71 11.43 -9.98 16.04
C GLY A 71 10.62 -8.76 15.61
N ALA A 72 9.52 -8.96 14.87
CA ALA A 72 8.61 -7.88 14.51
C ALA A 72 7.90 -7.31 15.76
N ASP A 73 7.88 -5.99 15.86
CA ASP A 73 7.10 -5.23 16.84
C ASP A 73 5.67 -4.99 16.38
N LEU A 74 5.46 -5.00 15.06
CA LEU A 74 4.20 -4.71 14.40
C LEU A 74 4.07 -5.57 13.14
N ILE A 75 2.87 -6.10 12.88
CA ILE A 75 2.48 -6.66 11.58
C ILE A 75 1.24 -5.97 11.03
N ALA A 76 1.26 -5.64 9.74
CA ALA A 76 0.12 -5.11 8.99
C ALA A 76 -0.39 -6.11 7.95
N TYR A 77 -1.71 -6.19 7.83
CA TYR A 77 -2.43 -7.06 6.90
C TYR A 77 -3.23 -6.25 5.86
N PRO A 78 -3.49 -6.81 4.67
CA PRO A 78 -4.09 -6.08 3.58
C PRO A 78 -5.60 -5.92 3.72
N GLU A 79 -6.15 -4.99 2.92
CA GLU A 79 -7.58 -4.79 2.76
C GLU A 79 -8.20 -5.99 2.04
N TYR A 80 -9.40 -6.40 2.45
CA TYR A 80 -10.08 -7.59 1.89
C TYR A 80 -9.24 -8.88 1.94
N GLY A 81 -8.21 -8.95 2.79
CA GLY A 81 -7.40 -10.16 2.90
C GLY A 81 -8.15 -11.32 3.59
N ILE A 82 -9.07 -11.03 4.51
CA ILE A 82 -9.82 -12.06 5.26
C ILE A 82 -11.02 -12.60 4.45
N PHE A 83 -11.67 -11.76 3.64
CA PHE A 83 -12.84 -12.12 2.84
C PHE A 83 -12.87 -11.28 1.54
N PRO A 84 -13.44 -11.81 0.44
CA PRO A 84 -13.51 -11.09 -0.83
C PRO A 84 -14.56 -9.97 -0.82
N GLU A 85 -14.40 -9.00 -1.73
CA GLU A 85 -15.44 -8.03 -2.05
C GLU A 85 -16.66 -8.75 -2.65
N CYS A 86 -17.85 -8.47 -2.10
CA CYS A 86 -19.10 -9.11 -2.47
C CYS A 86 -20.27 -8.13 -2.51
N ASP A 87 -21.43 -8.60 -2.97
CA ASP A 87 -22.69 -7.85 -2.77
C ASP A 87 -23.00 -7.69 -1.27
N ARG A 88 -23.95 -6.82 -0.94
CA ARG A 88 -24.31 -6.50 0.45
C ARG A 88 -24.76 -7.71 1.27
N GLU A 89 -25.62 -8.56 0.72
CA GLU A 89 -26.17 -9.72 1.42
C GLU A 89 -25.08 -10.76 1.70
N SER A 90 -24.25 -11.03 0.70
CA SER A 90 -23.10 -11.93 0.78
C SER A 90 -22.03 -11.41 1.74
N THR A 91 -21.71 -10.11 1.64
CA THR A 91 -20.72 -9.43 2.50
C THR A 91 -21.10 -9.53 3.97
N LYS A 92 -22.39 -9.37 4.29
CA LYS A 92 -22.89 -9.44 5.67
C LYS A 92 -22.50 -10.72 6.39
N MET A 93 -22.43 -11.85 5.68
CA MET A 93 -22.10 -13.15 6.26
C MET A 93 -20.65 -13.24 6.79
N PHE A 94 -19.79 -12.29 6.40
CA PHE A 94 -18.41 -12.18 6.88
C PHE A 94 -18.24 -11.20 8.03
N LEU A 95 -19.20 -10.32 8.30
CA LEU A 95 -18.99 -9.18 9.19
C LEU A 95 -19.12 -9.56 10.67
N GLU A 96 -18.39 -8.86 11.53
CA GLU A 96 -18.48 -8.96 12.98
C GLU A 96 -18.90 -7.61 13.56
N THR A 97 -19.55 -7.60 14.73
CA THR A 97 -19.80 -6.35 15.44
C THR A 97 -18.55 -5.96 16.21
N ILE A 98 -17.89 -4.89 15.80
CA ILE A 98 -16.65 -4.43 16.40
C ILE A 98 -16.97 -3.35 17.45
N PRO A 99 -16.59 -3.51 18.73
CA PRO A 99 -16.85 -2.49 19.74
C PRO A 99 -16.01 -1.23 19.50
N ASP A 100 -16.50 -0.09 20.00
CA ASP A 100 -15.70 1.14 20.04
C ASP A 100 -14.62 1.02 21.13
N PRO A 101 -13.32 1.05 20.79
CA PRO A 101 -12.23 0.93 21.76
C PRO A 101 -12.16 2.08 22.77
N LEU A 102 -12.76 3.24 22.47
CA LEU A 102 -12.87 4.34 23.43
C LEU A 102 -13.91 4.08 24.52
N SER A 103 -14.90 3.24 24.21
CA SER A 103 -16.01 2.92 25.09
C SER A 103 -15.81 1.59 25.82
N VAL A 104 -15.08 0.65 25.21
CA VAL A 104 -14.93 -0.73 25.68
C VAL A 104 -13.48 -1.17 25.56
N HIS A 105 -12.85 -1.44 26.70
CA HIS A 105 -11.48 -1.97 26.74
C HIS A 105 -11.52 -3.51 26.83
N VAL A 106 -11.23 -4.18 25.72
CA VAL A 106 -11.40 -5.64 25.56
C VAL A 106 -10.21 -6.28 24.86
N SER A 107 -9.83 -7.47 25.33
CA SER A 107 -8.95 -8.40 24.64
C SER A 107 -9.76 -9.64 24.24
N PRO A 108 -10.20 -9.74 22.96
CA PRO A 108 -10.95 -10.91 22.50
C PRO A 108 -10.29 -12.26 22.79
N CYS A 109 -8.96 -12.32 22.78
CA CYS A 109 -8.22 -13.55 23.09
C CYS A 109 -8.41 -14.04 24.53
N ASP A 110 -8.68 -13.13 25.47
CA ASP A 110 -8.92 -13.43 26.88
C ASP A 110 -10.37 -13.80 27.20
N ASP A 111 -11.28 -13.64 26.24
CA ASP A 111 -12.71 -13.95 26.39
C ASP A 111 -13.24 -14.83 25.23
N PRO A 112 -12.77 -16.09 25.12
CA PRO A 112 -13.14 -16.98 24.03
C PRO A 112 -14.64 -17.28 23.98
N GLU A 113 -15.36 -17.23 25.12
CA GLU A 113 -16.79 -17.54 25.16
C GLU A 113 -17.63 -16.42 24.55
N THR A 114 -17.30 -15.15 24.83
CA THR A 114 -17.97 -13.99 24.21
C THR A 114 -17.65 -13.89 22.72
N TYR A 115 -16.41 -14.20 22.31
CA TYR A 115 -15.93 -14.04 20.93
C TYR A 115 -15.95 -15.33 20.10
N LYS A 116 -16.59 -16.41 20.57
CA LYS A 116 -16.62 -17.72 19.87
C LYS A 116 -17.17 -17.67 18.43
N ASP A 117 -18.06 -16.73 18.16
CA ASP A 117 -18.69 -16.51 16.85
C ASP A 117 -18.10 -15.29 16.12
N MET A 118 -17.00 -14.72 16.63
CA MET A 118 -16.25 -13.59 16.08
C MET A 118 -14.79 -13.99 15.81
N PRO A 119 -14.55 -14.95 14.88
CA PRO A 119 -13.23 -15.51 14.65
C PRO A 119 -12.18 -14.49 14.21
N GLN A 120 -12.55 -13.39 13.56
CA GLN A 120 -11.61 -12.36 13.11
C GLN A 120 -11.04 -11.61 14.30
N LEU A 121 -11.88 -11.01 15.13
CA LEU A 121 -11.43 -10.28 16.33
C LEU A 121 -10.67 -11.21 17.29
N TYR A 122 -11.20 -12.42 17.52
CA TYR A 122 -10.55 -13.41 18.38
C TYR A 122 -9.14 -13.78 17.89
N THR A 123 -9.01 -14.15 16.61
CA THR A 123 -7.73 -14.62 16.06
C THR A 123 -6.71 -13.50 16.00
N LEU A 124 -7.09 -12.29 15.57
CA LEU A 124 -6.19 -11.14 15.48
C LEU A 124 -5.68 -10.70 16.86
N SER A 125 -6.56 -10.67 17.87
CA SER A 125 -6.19 -10.42 19.27
C SER A 125 -5.20 -11.48 19.78
N CYS A 126 -5.45 -12.77 19.48
CA CYS A 126 -4.54 -13.83 19.88
C CYS A 126 -3.20 -13.81 19.16
N ILE A 127 -3.15 -13.45 17.88
CA ILE A 127 -1.89 -13.22 17.16
C ILE A 127 -1.06 -12.17 17.88
N ALA A 128 -1.67 -11.03 18.21
CA ALA A 128 -0.99 -9.93 18.87
C ALA A 128 -0.40 -10.37 20.22
N LYS A 129 -1.24 -11.01 21.05
CA LYS A 129 -0.87 -11.50 22.38
C LYS A 129 0.20 -12.58 22.36
N ASN A 130 0.05 -13.59 21.49
CA ASN A 130 0.95 -14.75 21.47
C ASN A 130 2.37 -14.41 21.01
N HIS A 131 2.51 -13.36 20.21
CA HIS A 131 3.81 -12.91 19.72
C HIS A 131 4.29 -11.60 20.35
N PHE A 132 3.51 -11.04 21.28
CA PHE A 132 3.80 -9.77 21.94
C PHE A 132 4.09 -8.65 20.93
N MET A 133 3.26 -8.56 19.88
CA MET A 133 3.40 -7.63 18.76
C MET A 133 2.11 -6.84 18.55
N TYR A 134 2.20 -5.62 18.04
CA TYR A 134 1.02 -4.91 17.54
C TYR A 134 0.51 -5.57 16.25
N VAL A 135 -0.80 -5.63 16.08
CA VAL A 135 -1.44 -6.18 14.87
C VAL A 135 -2.39 -5.14 14.32
N GLN A 136 -2.17 -4.74 13.07
CA GLN A 136 -3.14 -3.97 12.29
C GLN A 136 -3.69 -4.84 11.17
N ALA A 137 -5.01 -4.94 11.07
CA ALA A 137 -5.65 -5.70 10.01
C ALA A 137 -6.94 -5.04 9.53
N ASN A 138 -7.31 -5.32 8.28
CA ASN A 138 -8.60 -5.00 7.72
C ASN A 138 -9.59 -6.14 7.95
N THR A 139 -10.81 -5.77 8.33
CA THR A 139 -11.94 -6.61 8.70
C THR A 139 -13.22 -5.95 8.17
N GLY A 140 -14.38 -6.52 8.47
CA GLY A 140 -15.67 -5.92 8.16
C GLY A 140 -16.52 -5.75 9.41
N ASP A 141 -17.04 -4.55 9.62
CA ASP A 141 -17.87 -4.21 10.77
C ASP A 141 -19.36 -4.20 10.38
N VAL A 142 -20.21 -4.74 11.24
CA VAL A 142 -21.67 -4.59 11.14
C VAL A 142 -22.24 -3.99 12.42
N GLN A 143 -22.93 -2.87 12.24
CA GLN A 143 -23.53 -2.10 13.33
C GLN A 143 -25.02 -1.92 13.08
N LEU A 144 -25.84 -2.25 14.07
CA LEU A 144 -27.27 -1.92 14.01
C LEU A 144 -27.45 -0.41 14.00
N CYS A 145 -28.39 0.09 13.21
CA CYS A 145 -28.66 1.52 13.17
C CYS A 145 -29.32 1.98 14.47
N GLU A 146 -28.65 2.86 15.21
CA GLU A 146 -29.19 3.47 16.43
C GLU A 146 -28.94 4.99 16.45
N GLY A 147 -29.77 5.71 17.20
CA GLY A 147 -29.58 7.13 17.48
C GLY A 147 -29.43 8.01 16.22
N LYS A 148 -28.27 8.69 16.10
CA LYS A 148 -27.97 9.65 15.03
C LYS A 148 -27.87 9.02 13.64
N ASN A 149 -27.61 7.71 13.57
CA ASN A 149 -27.38 7.02 12.30
C ASN A 149 -28.68 6.63 11.60
N MET A 150 -29.82 6.76 12.30
CA MET A 150 -31.14 6.36 11.79
C MET A 150 -31.53 7.07 10.48
N THR A 151 -31.08 8.31 10.26
CA THR A 151 -31.40 9.07 9.03
C THR A 151 -30.62 8.60 7.80
N GLN A 152 -29.47 7.95 8.00
CA GLN A 152 -28.61 7.41 6.94
C GLN A 152 -28.67 5.87 6.90
N CYS A 153 -29.59 5.29 7.68
CA CYS A 153 -29.69 3.84 7.83
C CYS A 153 -30.21 3.18 6.54
N PRO A 154 -29.50 2.17 6.03
CA PRO A 154 -29.98 1.32 4.95
C PRO A 154 -31.30 0.61 5.31
N LYS A 155 -32.05 0.19 4.29
CA LYS A 155 -33.39 -0.41 4.45
C LYS A 155 -33.41 -1.70 5.27
N ASP A 156 -32.28 -2.39 5.32
CA ASP A 156 -32.07 -3.63 6.07
C ASP A 156 -31.61 -3.38 7.53
N GLY A 157 -31.61 -2.13 7.99
CA GLY A 157 -31.55 -1.76 9.41
C GLY A 157 -30.16 -1.79 10.04
N HIS A 158 -29.10 -1.91 9.24
CA HIS A 158 -27.73 -1.95 9.73
C HIS A 158 -26.77 -1.28 8.75
N LEU A 159 -25.63 -0.85 9.26
CA LEU A 159 -24.49 -0.37 8.47
C LEU A 159 -23.49 -1.53 8.30
N GLN A 160 -22.83 -1.60 7.14
CA GLN A 160 -21.72 -2.50 6.82
C GLN A 160 -20.49 -1.66 6.48
N MET A 161 -19.39 -1.74 7.22
CA MET A 161 -18.25 -0.83 7.06
C MET A 161 -16.95 -1.59 6.83
N ASN A 162 -16.21 -1.19 5.80
CA ASN A 162 -14.82 -1.63 5.59
C ASN A 162 -13.96 -1.08 6.72
N THR A 163 -13.34 -1.95 7.53
CA THR A 163 -12.86 -1.57 8.86
C THR A 163 -11.47 -2.09 9.18
N ASN A 164 -10.53 -1.18 9.41
CA ASN A 164 -9.28 -1.52 10.09
C ASN A 164 -9.49 -1.62 11.61
N VAL A 165 -8.83 -2.60 12.22
CA VAL A 165 -8.67 -2.76 13.66
C VAL A 165 -7.20 -2.81 14.03
N VAL A 166 -6.87 -2.34 15.23
CA VAL A 166 -5.52 -2.43 15.79
C VAL A 166 -5.57 -3.06 17.18
N PHE A 167 -4.73 -4.07 17.39
CA PHE A 167 -4.51 -4.71 18.68
C PHE A 167 -3.11 -4.37 19.22
N ASP A 168 -3.02 -4.14 20.53
CA ASP A 168 -1.74 -3.98 21.23
C ASP A 168 -1.04 -5.33 21.51
N ARG A 169 0.15 -5.27 22.13
CA ARG A 169 0.97 -6.46 22.40
C ARG A 169 0.31 -7.47 23.32
N GLU A 170 -0.67 -7.05 24.12
CA GLU A 170 -1.43 -7.87 25.06
C GLU A 170 -2.74 -8.39 24.46
N GLY A 171 -3.07 -7.98 23.23
CA GLY A 171 -4.26 -8.38 22.49
C GLY A 171 -5.48 -7.49 22.71
N TYR A 172 -5.34 -6.32 23.35
CA TYR A 172 -6.45 -5.38 23.50
C TYR A 172 -6.72 -4.62 22.22
N LEU A 173 -8.00 -4.45 21.88
CA LEU A 173 -8.42 -3.57 20.78
C LEU A 173 -8.19 -2.11 21.18
N ILE A 174 -7.29 -1.43 20.47
CA ILE A 174 -6.90 -0.03 20.75
C ILE A 174 -7.31 0.96 19.66
N ALA A 175 -7.66 0.48 18.47
CA ALA A 175 -8.18 1.33 17.40
C ALA A 175 -9.19 0.58 16.51
N ARG A 176 -10.17 1.32 16.02
CA ARG A 176 -11.15 0.91 15.00
C ARG A 176 -11.32 2.07 14.03
N TYR A 177 -11.07 1.84 12.74
CA TYR A 177 -11.18 2.83 11.69
C TYR A 177 -11.99 2.28 10.52
N HIS A 178 -13.13 2.89 10.21
CA HIS A 178 -13.98 2.66 9.06
C HIS A 178 -13.47 3.52 7.91
N LYS A 179 -13.25 2.90 6.75
CA LYS A 179 -12.82 3.56 5.51
C LYS A 179 -13.73 4.75 5.21
N GLU A 180 -13.13 5.91 4.97
CA GLU A 180 -13.90 7.16 4.79
C GLU A 180 -14.47 7.26 3.37
N HIS A 181 -13.79 6.71 2.36
CA HIS A 181 -14.25 6.77 0.97
C HIS A 181 -14.07 5.44 0.24
N LEU A 182 -15.15 4.94 -0.34
CA LEU A 182 -15.21 3.62 -0.96
C LEU A 182 -14.70 3.64 -2.41
N TRP A 183 -14.13 2.52 -2.86
CA TRP A 183 -13.69 2.30 -4.24
C TRP A 183 -14.65 1.37 -5.00
N ASP A 184 -15.93 1.77 -5.14
CA ASP A 184 -16.98 0.91 -5.75
C ASP A 184 -17.25 -0.39 -4.95
N GLU A 185 -17.24 -0.28 -3.62
CA GLU A 185 -17.47 -1.40 -2.69
C GLU A 185 -18.97 -1.59 -2.44
N GLY A 186 -19.70 -2.17 -3.39
CA GLY A 186 -21.17 -2.28 -3.33
C GLY A 186 -21.75 -3.04 -2.13
N GLY A 187 -20.92 -3.78 -1.39
CA GLY A 187 -21.27 -4.44 -0.14
C GLY A 187 -21.09 -3.59 1.13
N MET A 188 -20.56 -2.36 1.03
CA MET A 188 -20.21 -1.51 2.16
C MET A 188 -20.96 -0.17 2.11
N ASP A 189 -21.11 0.44 3.27
CA ASP A 189 -21.66 1.77 3.51
C ASP A 189 -20.53 2.75 3.86
N ILE A 190 -20.70 4.01 3.51
CA ILE A 190 -19.81 5.10 3.92
C ILE A 190 -20.00 5.36 5.42
N SER A 191 -18.90 5.54 6.16
CA SER A 191 -18.96 5.91 7.58
C SER A 191 -19.75 7.19 7.79
N VAL A 192 -20.70 7.15 8.72
CA VAL A 192 -21.59 8.26 9.07
C VAL A 192 -20.97 9.25 10.06
N GLU A 193 -19.89 8.84 10.74
CA GLU A 193 -19.17 9.66 11.72
C GLU A 193 -17.70 9.81 11.32
N MET A 194 -17.17 11.01 11.59
CA MET A 194 -15.75 11.30 11.47
C MET A 194 -14.99 10.57 12.59
N GLN A 195 -13.99 9.78 12.21
CA GLN A 195 -13.27 8.93 13.14
C GLN A 195 -11.89 9.47 13.47
N ASN A 196 -11.33 9.00 14.58
CA ASN A 196 -9.92 9.22 14.90
C ASN A 196 -9.10 8.00 14.43
N PRO A 197 -8.32 8.12 13.33
CA PRO A 197 -7.52 7.00 12.82
C PRO A 197 -6.24 6.76 13.64
N VAL A 198 -5.97 7.60 14.65
CA VAL A 198 -4.70 7.66 15.36
C VAL A 198 -4.70 6.79 16.62
N PHE A 199 -3.61 6.09 16.84
CA PHE A 199 -3.33 5.32 18.04
C PHE A 199 -1.85 5.40 18.43
N GLU A 200 -1.55 5.08 19.69
CA GLU A 200 -0.21 5.11 20.25
C GLU A 200 0.35 3.70 20.44
N THR A 201 1.65 3.56 20.23
CA THR A 201 2.42 2.37 20.59
C THR A 201 3.55 2.73 21.55
N ASP A 202 4.23 1.74 22.10
CA ASP A 202 5.45 1.95 22.90
C ASP A 202 6.67 2.43 22.08
N PHE A 203 6.55 2.52 20.75
CA PHE A 203 7.61 2.98 19.85
C PHE A 203 7.20 4.13 18.92
N GLY A 204 5.97 4.65 19.00
CA GLY A 204 5.57 5.82 18.21
C GLY A 204 4.06 6.04 18.12
N LYS A 205 3.67 7.10 17.42
CA LYS A 205 2.27 7.46 17.15
C LYS A 205 1.95 7.19 15.68
N PHE A 206 0.91 6.42 15.42
CA PHE A 206 0.58 5.95 14.08
C PHE A 206 -0.88 6.24 13.73
N GLY A 207 -1.14 6.43 12.44
CA GLY A 207 -2.49 6.43 11.87
C GLY A 207 -2.78 5.13 11.13
N SER A 208 -4.02 4.67 11.14
CA SER A 208 -4.49 3.57 10.28
C SER A 208 -5.45 4.10 9.21
N PHE A 209 -5.18 3.78 7.94
CA PHE A 209 -6.01 4.18 6.80
C PHE A 209 -6.19 3.03 5.81
N VAL A 210 -7.18 3.14 4.94
CA VAL A 210 -7.53 2.08 3.98
C VAL A 210 -7.50 2.60 2.54
N CYS A 211 -6.64 1.99 1.71
CA CYS A 211 -6.61 2.14 0.24
C CYS A 211 -6.83 3.56 -0.30
N LEU A 212 -8.01 3.87 -0.84
CA LEU A 212 -8.34 5.16 -1.46
C LEU A 212 -8.02 6.36 -0.55
N ASP A 213 -8.03 6.16 0.77
CA ASP A 213 -7.78 7.20 1.76
C ASP A 213 -6.42 7.91 1.59
N VAL A 214 -5.42 7.24 1.01
CA VAL A 214 -4.09 7.82 0.74
C VAL A 214 -4.15 9.02 -0.22
N LEU A 215 -5.22 9.16 -1.00
CA LEU A 215 -5.46 10.24 -1.95
C LEU A 215 -6.21 11.44 -1.37
N LEU A 216 -6.65 11.37 -0.11
CA LEU A 216 -7.51 12.36 0.51
C LEU A 216 -6.73 13.47 1.23
N ALA A 217 -7.40 14.58 1.49
CA ALA A 217 -6.85 15.64 2.35
C ALA A 217 -6.72 15.17 3.80
N ARG A 218 -7.64 14.33 4.27
CA ARG A 218 -7.72 13.94 5.68
C ARG A 218 -6.46 13.25 6.20
N ILE A 219 -5.86 12.38 5.40
CA ILE A 219 -4.60 11.72 5.78
C ILE A 219 -3.46 12.73 5.96
N ILE A 220 -3.49 13.84 5.21
CA ILE A 220 -2.52 14.94 5.36
C ILE A 220 -2.72 15.67 6.68
N ASP A 221 -3.97 16.00 7.03
CA ASP A 221 -4.29 16.64 8.32
C ASP A 221 -3.79 15.81 9.50
N VAL A 222 -3.94 14.48 9.41
CA VAL A 222 -3.48 13.55 10.45
C VAL A 222 -1.98 13.48 10.57
N ILE A 223 -1.23 13.37 9.47
CA ILE A 223 0.25 13.31 9.55
C ILE A 223 0.90 14.64 9.93
N GLU A 224 0.19 15.76 9.80
CA GLU A 224 0.62 17.07 10.28
C GLU A 224 0.40 17.24 11.80
N GLU A 225 -0.32 16.32 12.46
CA GLU A 225 -0.40 16.31 13.92
C GLU A 225 0.99 16.16 14.56
N PRO A 226 1.21 16.76 15.74
CA PRO A 226 2.44 16.58 16.47
C PRO A 226 2.72 15.09 16.72
N GLU A 227 3.98 14.72 16.48
CA GLU A 227 4.56 13.45 16.90
C GLU A 227 4.12 12.21 16.14
N MET A 228 3.46 12.37 14.98
CA MET A 228 3.23 11.25 14.08
C MET A 228 4.54 10.64 13.56
N ASP A 229 4.68 9.33 13.70
CA ASP A 229 5.82 8.54 13.22
C ASP A 229 5.54 7.89 11.86
N GLY A 230 4.28 7.52 11.61
CA GLY A 230 3.92 6.79 10.40
C GLY A 230 2.43 6.58 10.19
N ILE A 231 2.11 6.05 9.01
CA ILE A 231 0.82 5.47 8.69
C ILE A 231 0.99 3.97 8.45
N ILE A 232 0.09 3.18 9.03
CA ILE A 232 -0.12 1.78 8.67
C ILE A 232 -1.31 1.71 7.73
N PHE A 233 -1.10 1.07 6.58
CA PHE A 233 -1.97 1.19 5.43
C PHE A 233 -2.33 -0.19 4.90
N SER A 234 -3.60 -0.56 5.06
CA SER A 234 -4.18 -1.75 4.43
C SER A 234 -4.73 -1.35 3.08
N THR A 235 -4.44 -2.12 2.04
CA THR A 235 -4.92 -1.81 0.71
C THR A 235 -5.18 -3.04 -0.14
N MET A 236 -6.11 -2.89 -1.07
CA MET A 236 -6.27 -3.71 -2.27
C MET A 236 -6.05 -2.76 -3.46
N TRP A 237 -4.78 -2.46 -3.74
CA TRP A 237 -4.42 -1.37 -4.64
C TRP A 237 -4.31 -1.82 -6.09
N GLU A 238 -5.31 -1.52 -6.90
CA GLU A 238 -5.26 -1.76 -8.34
C GLU A 238 -4.23 -0.86 -9.04
N ASN A 239 -3.21 -1.47 -9.62
CA ASN A 239 -2.05 -0.77 -10.16
C ASN A 239 -2.32 -0.08 -11.49
N SER A 240 -2.48 1.25 -11.47
CA SER A 240 -2.69 2.04 -12.69
C SER A 240 -1.42 2.73 -13.16
N ALA A 241 -1.00 2.45 -14.39
CA ALA A 241 0.08 3.19 -15.04
C ALA A 241 -0.38 4.64 -15.37
N PRO A 242 0.55 5.61 -15.47
CA PRO A 242 2.00 5.44 -15.32
C PRO A 242 2.55 5.76 -13.92
N LEU A 243 1.84 6.53 -13.08
CA LEU A 243 2.34 7.01 -11.78
C LEU A 243 1.56 6.50 -10.56
N PHE A 244 0.59 5.61 -10.76
CA PHE A 244 -0.23 4.99 -9.69
C PHE A 244 0.05 3.49 -9.55
N GLN A 245 1.27 3.05 -9.87
CA GLN A 245 1.71 1.73 -9.42
C GLN A 245 2.01 1.83 -7.91
N SER A 246 1.62 0.83 -7.13
CA SER A 246 1.65 0.77 -5.67
C SER A 246 3.00 1.18 -5.12
N VAL A 247 4.05 0.39 -5.37
CA VAL A 247 5.38 0.62 -4.77
C VAL A 247 6.01 1.95 -5.15
N GLN A 248 5.78 2.46 -6.36
CA GLN A 248 6.27 3.78 -6.75
C GLN A 248 5.49 4.90 -6.06
N TYR A 249 4.17 4.76 -5.97
CA TYR A 249 3.30 5.78 -5.41
C TYR A 249 3.50 5.85 -3.90
N PHE A 250 3.53 4.70 -3.22
CA PHE A 250 3.74 4.59 -1.78
C PHE A 250 5.10 5.14 -1.36
N GLN A 251 6.18 4.83 -2.08
CA GLN A 251 7.49 5.45 -1.83
C GLN A 251 7.44 6.97 -2.04
N GLY A 252 6.84 7.43 -3.14
CA GLY A 252 6.71 8.85 -3.46
C GLY A 252 5.89 9.61 -2.42
N TRP A 253 4.81 9.01 -1.93
CA TRP A 253 3.93 9.56 -0.91
C TRP A 253 4.66 9.71 0.43
N ALA A 254 5.31 8.64 0.92
CA ALA A 254 6.10 8.67 2.15
C ALA A 254 7.20 9.73 2.12
N MET A 255 7.90 9.83 0.99
CA MET A 255 8.96 10.83 0.79
C MET A 255 8.44 12.26 0.66
N GLY A 256 7.34 12.47 -0.07
CA GLY A 256 6.76 13.79 -0.29
C GLY A 256 6.15 14.38 0.99
N ASN A 257 5.56 13.51 1.82
CA ASN A 257 4.91 13.87 3.07
C ASN A 257 5.83 13.76 4.30
N ASN A 258 7.09 13.36 4.10
CA ASN A 258 8.10 13.25 5.16
C ASN A 258 7.65 12.37 6.35
N VAL A 259 6.95 11.27 6.07
CA VAL A 259 6.40 10.33 7.06
C VAL A 259 6.70 8.88 6.62
N THR A 260 6.67 7.93 7.56
CA THR A 260 6.78 6.50 7.22
C THR A 260 5.43 5.97 6.74
N LEU A 261 5.43 5.13 5.72
CA LEU A 261 4.25 4.39 5.25
C LEU A 261 4.54 2.89 5.29
N ILE A 262 3.75 2.14 6.06
CA ILE A 262 3.80 0.69 6.18
C ILE A 262 2.59 0.15 5.41
N ALA A 263 2.80 -0.30 4.18
CA ALA A 263 1.73 -0.66 3.25
C ALA A 263 1.65 -2.19 3.07
N ALA A 264 0.53 -2.77 3.46
CA ALA A 264 0.17 -4.15 3.19
C ALA A 264 -0.90 -4.19 2.11
N ASP A 265 -0.52 -4.69 0.93
CA ASP A 265 -1.40 -4.88 -0.21
C ASP A 265 -1.82 -6.35 -0.33
N ILE A 266 -2.98 -6.60 -0.93
CA ILE A 266 -3.36 -7.95 -1.30
C ILE A 266 -2.48 -8.42 -2.48
N GLN A 267 -2.55 -9.70 -2.83
CA GLN A 267 -1.95 -10.21 -4.05
C GLN A 267 -2.98 -10.90 -4.92
N LEU A 268 -3.68 -10.10 -5.69
CA LEU A 268 -4.57 -10.51 -6.75
C LEU A 268 -3.91 -10.14 -8.08
N ALA A 269 -2.98 -11.00 -8.53
CA ALA A 269 -2.32 -10.83 -9.83
C ALA A 269 -3.33 -10.65 -10.97
N GLY A 270 -4.46 -11.36 -10.88
CA GLY A 270 -5.62 -11.26 -11.78
C GLY A 270 -6.36 -9.92 -11.78
N GLN A 271 -6.06 -8.99 -10.88
CA GLN A 271 -6.62 -7.63 -10.87
C GLN A 271 -5.53 -6.57 -10.84
N MET A 272 -4.27 -7.00 -10.95
CA MET A 272 -3.12 -6.14 -10.71
C MET A 272 -3.19 -5.41 -9.37
N ALA A 273 -3.71 -6.08 -8.33
CA ALA A 273 -3.64 -5.60 -6.96
C ALA A 273 -2.50 -6.33 -6.25
N MET A 274 -1.35 -5.66 -6.14
CA MET A 274 -0.15 -6.11 -5.45
C MET A 274 0.87 -4.98 -5.31
N GLY A 275 1.84 -5.19 -4.43
CA GLY A 275 2.98 -4.32 -4.23
C GLY A 275 3.01 -3.72 -2.84
N SER A 276 3.32 -4.57 -1.88
CA SER A 276 3.50 -4.21 -0.48
C SER A 276 4.90 -3.67 -0.20
N GLY A 277 5.04 -2.93 0.90
CA GLY A 277 6.36 -2.48 1.36
C GLY A 277 6.34 -1.60 2.59
N ILE A 278 7.55 -1.32 3.06
CA ILE A 278 7.82 -0.39 4.16
C ILE A 278 8.64 0.76 3.59
N PHE A 279 8.05 1.95 3.56
CA PHE A 279 8.59 3.13 2.88
C PHE A 279 8.90 4.21 3.91
N HIS A 280 10.17 4.59 4.02
CA HIS A 280 10.63 5.62 4.94
C HIS A 280 10.91 6.93 4.18
N SER A 281 10.52 8.05 4.77
CA SER A 281 10.60 9.39 4.18
C SER A 281 11.98 9.79 3.63
N LYS A 282 13.06 9.34 4.27
CA LYS A 282 14.44 9.70 3.90
C LYS A 282 15.17 8.61 3.13
N GLU A 283 14.94 7.36 3.51
CA GLU A 283 15.66 6.20 2.98
C GLU A 283 15.00 5.64 1.71
N GLY A 284 13.73 6.00 1.45
CA GLY A 284 12.91 5.36 0.41
C GLY A 284 12.36 4.03 0.91
N ALA A 285 12.18 3.07 -0.01
CA ALA A 285 11.77 1.71 0.36
C ALA A 285 12.88 1.02 1.20
N LEU A 286 12.51 0.60 2.41
CA LEU A 286 13.35 -0.25 3.27
C LEU A 286 13.27 -1.71 2.85
N VAL A 287 12.06 -2.13 2.42
CA VAL A 287 11.76 -3.40 1.79
C VAL A 287 10.48 -3.22 0.97
N TYR A 288 10.36 -3.90 -0.17
CA TYR A 288 9.15 -3.91 -0.98
C TYR A 288 9.12 -5.16 -1.86
N THR A 289 7.96 -5.49 -2.39
CA THR A 289 7.73 -6.55 -3.38
C THR A 289 6.88 -5.99 -4.51
N PHE A 290 6.98 -6.56 -5.70
CA PHE A 290 6.06 -6.29 -6.80
C PHE A 290 6.18 -7.45 -7.78
N ASP A 291 5.50 -8.56 -7.53
CA ASP A 291 5.64 -9.77 -8.35
C ASP A 291 4.26 -10.41 -8.50
N PRO A 292 3.66 -10.41 -9.71
CA PRO A 292 2.34 -10.97 -9.96
C PRO A 292 2.39 -12.50 -10.10
N ASP A 293 2.95 -13.19 -9.09
CA ASP A 293 3.26 -14.62 -9.13
C ASP A 293 2.25 -15.52 -8.39
N GLY A 294 1.30 -14.93 -7.67
CA GLY A 294 0.33 -15.67 -6.86
C GLY A 294 0.96 -16.34 -5.63
N ILE A 295 2.04 -15.79 -5.08
CA ILE A 295 2.75 -16.30 -3.91
C ILE A 295 2.77 -15.27 -2.79
N SER A 296 2.11 -15.54 -1.67
CA SER A 296 2.10 -14.65 -0.50
C SER A 296 3.52 -14.34 0.00
N LYS A 297 3.77 -13.10 0.40
CA LYS A 297 5.10 -12.64 0.85
C LYS A 297 4.99 -11.88 2.16
N LEU A 298 5.78 -12.30 3.15
CA LEU A 298 6.00 -11.55 4.38
C LEU A 298 7.26 -10.71 4.25
N LEU A 299 7.13 -9.40 4.36
CA LEU A 299 8.24 -8.46 4.30
C LEU A 299 8.50 -7.94 5.70
N VAL A 300 9.75 -8.01 6.16
CA VAL A 300 10.15 -7.55 7.50
C VAL A 300 11.32 -6.59 7.36
N ALA A 301 11.26 -5.43 8.00
CA ALA A 301 12.37 -4.47 8.01
C ALA A 301 12.48 -3.70 9.34
N ARG A 302 13.71 -3.33 9.70
CA ARG A 302 13.97 -2.32 10.75
C ARG A 302 13.62 -0.94 10.23
N VAL A 303 12.78 -0.23 10.97
CA VAL A 303 12.28 1.11 10.66
C VAL A 303 12.87 2.09 11.66
N PRO A 304 13.65 3.09 11.23
CA PRO A 304 14.18 4.11 12.14
C PRO A 304 13.03 4.94 12.70
N LYS A 305 13.05 5.22 14.01
CA LYS A 305 12.09 6.11 14.65
C LYS A 305 12.34 7.56 14.25
N ARG A 306 11.33 8.42 14.46
CA ARG A 306 11.44 9.85 14.18
C ARG A 306 12.70 10.44 14.82
N GLY A 307 13.48 11.14 14.00
CA GLY A 307 14.74 11.78 14.44
C GLY A 307 15.98 10.89 14.41
N HIS A 308 15.83 9.57 14.28
CA HIS A 308 16.94 8.63 14.19
C HIS A 308 17.34 8.33 12.75
N LYS A 309 18.54 7.75 12.60
CA LYS A 309 19.06 7.26 11.31
C LYS A 309 19.13 5.74 11.37
N LEU A 310 18.91 5.10 10.22
CA LEU A 310 19.08 3.67 10.11
C LEU A 310 20.58 3.32 10.06
N THR A 311 21.13 2.88 11.18
CA THR A 311 22.56 2.53 11.32
C THR A 311 22.84 1.08 10.91
N GLU A 312 21.88 0.18 11.14
CA GLU A 312 21.97 -1.24 10.83
C GLU A 312 20.73 -1.72 10.05
N PRO A 313 20.66 -1.43 8.74
CA PRO A 313 19.54 -1.87 7.91
C PRO A 313 19.45 -3.39 7.92
N LYS A 314 18.28 -3.90 8.29
CA LYS A 314 17.94 -5.33 8.23
C LYS A 314 16.57 -5.45 7.59
N ALA A 315 16.52 -6.16 6.47
CA ALA A 315 15.31 -6.44 5.74
C ALA A 315 15.33 -7.88 5.21
N SER A 316 14.17 -8.51 5.13
CA SER A 316 14.00 -9.83 4.51
C SER A 316 12.61 -9.97 3.92
N ILE A 317 12.49 -10.80 2.90
CA ILE A 317 11.21 -11.21 2.32
C ILE A 317 11.14 -12.73 2.43
N THR A 318 10.04 -13.24 2.98
CA THR A 318 9.78 -14.67 3.09
C THR A 318 8.55 -14.99 2.26
N ALA A 319 8.71 -15.83 1.24
CA ALA A 319 7.60 -16.38 0.49
C ALA A 319 6.92 -17.48 1.32
N ILE A 320 5.59 -17.45 1.36
CA ILE A 320 4.73 -18.35 2.12
C ILE A 320 3.77 -19.02 1.13
N THR A 321 3.84 -20.34 1.05
CA THR A 321 2.85 -21.16 0.34
C THR A 321 2.27 -22.20 1.28
N GLY A 322 1.16 -22.84 0.89
CA GLY A 322 0.51 -23.86 1.73
C GLY A 322 1.41 -25.02 2.17
N ASN A 323 2.53 -25.26 1.47
CA ASN A 323 3.42 -26.40 1.74
C ASN A 323 4.84 -26.02 2.16
N ARG A 324 5.26 -24.76 2.01
CA ARG A 324 6.64 -24.34 2.27
C ARG A 324 6.77 -22.86 2.55
N THR A 325 7.82 -22.52 3.29
CA THR A 325 8.31 -21.15 3.49
C THR A 325 9.77 -21.08 3.06
N TYR A 326 10.16 -20.00 2.38
CA TYR A 326 11.54 -19.80 1.92
C TYR A 326 11.87 -18.33 1.76
N GLU A 327 13.15 -17.99 1.87
CA GLU A 327 13.62 -16.63 1.65
C GLU A 327 13.46 -16.26 0.16
N TRP A 328 12.74 -15.16 -0.08
CA TRP A 328 12.50 -14.60 -1.40
C TRP A 328 13.61 -13.61 -1.76
N ARG A 329 14.17 -13.75 -2.97
CA ARG A 329 15.31 -12.94 -3.43
C ARG A 329 15.14 -12.46 -4.88
N ASP A 330 13.92 -12.50 -5.41
CA ASP A 330 13.62 -12.20 -6.82
C ASP A 330 14.04 -10.78 -7.21
N ASP A 331 14.38 -10.63 -8.49
CA ASP A 331 14.78 -9.43 -9.22
C ASP A 331 13.72 -8.97 -10.25
N GLY A 332 12.57 -9.65 -10.32
CA GLY A 332 11.42 -9.29 -11.14
C GLY A 332 11.23 -10.13 -12.40
N GLU A 333 11.79 -11.33 -12.42
CA GLU A 333 11.58 -12.33 -13.47
C GLU A 333 10.10 -12.63 -13.72
N ASN A 334 9.26 -12.55 -12.68
CA ASN A 334 7.83 -12.82 -12.77
C ASN A 334 7.00 -11.63 -13.30
N VAL A 335 7.60 -10.44 -13.45
CA VAL A 335 6.89 -9.30 -14.06
C VAL A 335 6.91 -9.47 -15.58
N PRO A 336 5.75 -9.71 -16.20
CA PRO A 336 5.69 -10.11 -17.60
C PRO A 336 6.16 -8.99 -18.54
N PHE A 337 6.76 -9.40 -19.67
CA PHE A 337 7.12 -8.52 -20.80
C PHE A 337 5.88 -8.09 -21.61
N ILE A 338 4.86 -7.61 -20.93
CA ILE A 338 3.58 -7.23 -21.54
C ILE A 338 3.25 -5.78 -21.23
N THR A 339 2.26 -5.30 -21.95
CA THR A 339 1.67 -4.00 -21.73
C THR A 339 0.54 -4.07 -20.71
N SER A 340 0.21 -2.94 -20.10
CA SER A 340 -0.93 -2.81 -19.19
C SER A 340 -2.24 -3.28 -19.84
N HIS A 341 -2.42 -3.16 -21.16
CA HIS A 341 -3.61 -3.67 -21.83
C HIS A 341 -3.56 -5.18 -22.09
N SER A 342 -2.42 -5.72 -22.55
CA SER A 342 -2.31 -7.18 -22.73
C SER A 342 -2.51 -7.94 -21.42
N LEU A 343 -2.19 -7.30 -20.30
CA LEU A 343 -2.45 -7.80 -18.97
C LEU A 343 -3.95 -7.93 -18.69
N GLN A 344 -4.78 -6.93 -19.06
CA GLN A 344 -6.25 -7.00 -18.96
C GLN A 344 -6.84 -8.19 -19.73
N GLU A 345 -6.34 -8.46 -20.93
CA GLU A 345 -6.82 -9.57 -21.78
C GLU A 345 -6.54 -10.96 -21.18
N HIS A 346 -5.57 -11.08 -20.27
CA HIS A 346 -5.18 -12.35 -19.62
C HIS A 346 -5.88 -12.58 -18.27
N LEU A 347 -6.58 -11.59 -17.71
CA LEU A 347 -7.36 -11.72 -16.47
C LEU A 347 -8.67 -12.45 -16.83
N GLN A 348 -8.67 -13.79 -16.76
CA GLN A 348 -9.79 -14.66 -17.21
C GLN A 348 -11.04 -14.65 -16.31
N ASP A 349 -11.38 -13.55 -15.63
CA ASP A 349 -12.58 -13.49 -14.78
C ASP A 349 -13.45 -12.26 -15.08
N ASP A 350 -14.60 -12.50 -15.72
CA ASP A 350 -15.54 -11.50 -16.25
C ASP A 350 -16.10 -10.53 -15.18
N LEU A 351 -15.99 -10.86 -13.89
CA LEU A 351 -16.54 -10.04 -12.80
C LEU A 351 -15.72 -8.79 -12.45
N HIS A 352 -14.44 -8.71 -12.84
CA HIS A 352 -13.54 -7.63 -12.40
C HIS A 352 -12.79 -6.89 -13.53
N ILE A 353 -13.07 -7.21 -14.79
CA ILE A 353 -12.47 -6.53 -15.97
C ILE A 353 -12.85 -5.03 -16.03
N SER A 354 -13.95 -4.61 -15.39
CA SER A 354 -14.47 -3.23 -15.45
C SER A 354 -13.80 -2.23 -14.51
N ARG A 355 -13.11 -2.68 -13.45
CA ARG A 355 -12.51 -1.82 -12.41
C ARG A 355 -11.10 -1.36 -12.75
N TYR A 356 -10.30 -2.24 -13.36
CA TYR A 356 -8.94 -1.88 -13.77
C TYR A 356 -8.95 -0.82 -14.88
N ARG A 357 -8.67 0.44 -14.51
CA ARG A 357 -8.62 1.58 -15.44
C ARG A 357 -7.21 2.13 -15.58
N GLN A 358 -6.73 2.18 -16.81
CA GLN A 358 -5.48 2.86 -17.14
C GLN A 358 -5.69 4.37 -17.22
N ALA A 359 -4.61 5.13 -16.99
CA ALA A 359 -4.64 6.57 -17.21
C ALA A 359 -4.92 6.92 -18.68
N ASP A 360 -5.93 7.75 -18.93
CA ASP A 360 -6.11 8.39 -20.22
C ASP A 360 -5.29 9.68 -20.29
N LEU A 361 -4.32 9.73 -21.20
CA LEU A 361 -3.44 10.89 -21.36
C LEU A 361 -3.98 11.93 -22.36
N VAL A 362 -5.24 11.85 -22.79
CA VAL A 362 -5.85 12.79 -23.75
C VAL A 362 -5.71 14.26 -23.33
N ASN A 363 -5.80 14.56 -22.03
CA ASN A 363 -5.70 15.94 -21.53
C ASN A 363 -4.26 16.38 -21.20
N TYR A 364 -3.27 15.52 -21.45
CA TYR A 364 -1.87 15.83 -21.21
C TYR A 364 -1.27 16.57 -22.42
N THR A 365 -0.32 17.45 -22.13
CA THR A 365 0.60 17.93 -23.16
C THR A 365 1.70 16.88 -23.33
N LEU A 366 1.74 16.24 -24.50
CA LEU A 366 2.68 15.16 -24.82
C LEU A 366 3.76 15.63 -25.79
N VAL A 367 5.03 15.36 -25.46
CA VAL A 367 6.18 15.60 -26.33
C VAL A 367 6.97 14.31 -26.47
N GLN A 368 6.94 13.69 -27.65
CA GLN A 368 7.72 12.48 -27.93
C GLN A 368 9.22 12.80 -27.93
N LEU A 369 10.02 11.92 -27.33
CA LEU A 369 11.47 12.01 -27.43
C LEU A 369 11.91 11.53 -28.83
N THR A 370 12.74 12.31 -29.50
CA THR A 370 13.27 11.99 -30.85
C THR A 370 14.79 11.88 -30.90
N GLU A 371 15.48 12.34 -29.85
CA GLU A 371 16.93 12.44 -29.78
C GLU A 371 17.45 11.73 -28.52
N PRO A 372 18.68 11.16 -28.52
CA PRO A 372 19.23 10.51 -27.33
C PRO A 372 19.51 11.46 -26.15
N LYS A 373 19.64 12.76 -26.42
CA LYS A 373 19.87 13.80 -25.42
C LYS A 373 19.12 15.05 -25.83
N ALA A 374 18.27 15.55 -24.94
CA ALA A 374 17.60 16.82 -25.16
C ALA A 374 17.37 17.59 -23.85
N HIS A 375 17.02 18.85 -24.02
CA HIS A 375 16.51 19.73 -22.98
C HIS A 375 15.18 20.28 -23.50
N LEU A 376 14.09 19.78 -22.94
CA LEU A 376 12.73 20.08 -23.35
C LEU A 376 12.04 20.93 -22.28
N THR A 377 11.12 21.79 -22.71
CA THR A 377 10.20 22.50 -21.82
C THR A 377 8.82 22.50 -22.45
N ALA A 378 7.81 22.15 -21.66
CA ALA A 378 6.42 22.12 -22.09
C ALA A 378 5.53 22.49 -20.91
N CYS A 379 4.33 22.98 -21.20
CA CYS A 379 3.38 23.45 -20.20
C CYS A 379 1.99 22.94 -20.51
N ASN A 380 1.23 22.66 -19.45
CA ASN A 380 -0.18 22.36 -19.50
C ASN A 380 -0.89 23.28 -18.50
N HIS A 381 -1.78 24.14 -19.01
CA HIS A 381 -2.37 25.26 -18.25
C HIS A 381 -1.30 26.11 -17.53
N ARG A 382 -1.32 26.17 -16.19
CA ARG A 382 -0.40 27.00 -15.38
C ARG A 382 0.87 26.26 -14.96
N MET A 383 0.96 24.96 -15.24
CA MET A 383 2.11 24.14 -14.90
C MET A 383 3.06 24.06 -16.08
N CYS A 384 4.33 24.33 -15.85
CA CYS A 384 5.41 24.17 -16.81
C CYS A 384 6.46 23.23 -16.24
N CYS A 385 6.92 22.32 -17.09
CA CYS A 385 7.94 21.36 -16.78
C CYS A 385 9.14 21.52 -17.70
N THR A 386 10.32 21.27 -17.15
CA THR A 386 11.56 21.15 -17.89
C THR A 386 12.12 19.75 -17.69
N LEU A 387 12.44 19.08 -18.78
CA LEU A 387 13.08 17.77 -18.82
C LEU A 387 14.46 17.89 -19.45
N LYS A 388 15.49 17.37 -18.78
CA LYS A 388 16.81 17.15 -19.36
C LYS A 388 17.21 15.69 -19.15
N TYR A 389 17.53 14.99 -20.23
CA TYR A 389 17.85 13.56 -20.16
C TYR A 389 19.05 13.17 -21.04
N SER A 390 19.57 11.97 -20.76
CA SER A 390 20.55 11.27 -21.58
C SER A 390 20.26 9.78 -21.55
N ILE A 391 19.93 9.25 -22.72
CA ILE A 391 19.68 7.83 -22.99
C ILE A 391 20.80 7.29 -23.88
N ALA A 392 21.17 6.01 -23.74
CA ALA A 392 22.25 5.42 -24.54
C ALA A 392 21.84 5.25 -26.01
N ASN A 393 20.72 4.56 -26.22
CA ASN A 393 20.02 4.42 -27.49
C ASN A 393 18.56 4.75 -27.23
N LEU A 394 17.85 5.31 -28.21
CA LEU A 394 16.40 5.54 -28.15
C LEU A 394 15.73 4.62 -29.16
N THR A 395 15.26 3.47 -28.70
CA THR A 395 14.67 2.41 -29.53
C THR A 395 13.19 2.19 -29.21
N GLU A 396 12.78 2.50 -27.98
CA GLU A 396 11.40 2.48 -27.54
C GLU A 396 10.81 3.90 -27.52
N THR A 397 9.50 3.98 -27.50
CA THR A 397 8.77 5.24 -27.50
C THR A 397 8.65 5.80 -26.09
N PHE A 398 9.21 6.98 -25.88
CA PHE A 398 9.09 7.75 -24.64
C PHE A 398 8.42 9.09 -24.90
N TYR A 399 7.59 9.52 -23.94
CA TYR A 399 6.97 10.83 -23.94
C TYR A 399 7.33 11.61 -22.68
N PHE A 400 7.55 12.90 -22.87
CA PHE A 400 7.49 13.90 -21.82
C PHE A 400 6.05 14.41 -21.73
N ALA A 401 5.40 14.16 -20.59
CA ALA A 401 3.99 14.40 -20.38
C ALA A 401 3.76 15.35 -19.19
N ILE A 402 2.88 16.32 -19.40
CA ILE A 402 2.54 17.37 -18.42
C ILE A 402 1.03 17.48 -18.31
N PHE A 403 0.51 17.52 -17.08
CA PHE A 403 -0.91 17.70 -16.82
C PHE A 403 -1.12 18.62 -15.63
N ASN A 404 -2.15 19.46 -15.70
CA ASN A 404 -2.63 20.24 -14.57
C ASN A 404 -4.15 20.38 -14.69
N GLY A 405 -4.89 19.65 -13.87
CA GLY A 405 -6.34 19.68 -13.94
C GLY A 405 -7.01 18.74 -12.96
N THR A 406 -8.28 18.44 -13.25
CA THR A 406 -9.06 17.46 -12.50
C THR A 406 -9.01 16.13 -13.23
N ARG A 407 -8.63 15.09 -12.50
CA ARG A 407 -8.74 13.71 -12.91
C ARG A 407 -10.13 13.20 -12.61
N GLU A 408 -10.73 12.53 -13.58
CA GLU A 408 -11.98 11.80 -13.46
C GLU A 408 -11.68 10.31 -13.61
N ILE A 409 -11.98 9.51 -12.59
CA ILE A 409 -11.83 8.04 -12.67
C ILE A 409 -13.19 7.42 -12.99
N PHE A 410 -14.16 7.63 -12.11
CA PHE A 410 -15.57 7.33 -12.30
C PHE A 410 -16.38 8.22 -11.34
N PRO A 411 -17.59 8.68 -11.68
CA PRO A 411 -18.43 9.43 -10.76
C PRO A 411 -18.68 8.64 -9.45
N PRO A 412 -18.53 9.24 -8.25
CA PRO A 412 -18.22 10.63 -7.93
C PRO A 412 -16.72 10.92 -7.64
N LEU A 413 -15.80 10.03 -8.03
CA LEU A 413 -14.37 10.16 -7.77
C LEU A 413 -13.67 11.08 -8.78
N TYR A 414 -13.50 12.33 -8.35
CA TYR A 414 -12.73 13.34 -9.06
C TYR A 414 -11.69 13.96 -8.13
N TRP A 415 -10.50 14.26 -8.62
CA TRP A 415 -9.53 14.99 -7.81
C TRP A 415 -8.56 15.80 -8.64
N CYS A 416 -7.95 16.77 -8.01
CA CYS A 416 -7.01 17.66 -8.62
C CYS A 416 -5.59 17.07 -8.69
N GLU A 417 -4.98 16.97 -9.86
CA GLU A 417 -3.58 16.55 -9.95
C GLU A 417 -2.75 17.40 -10.91
N GLU A 418 -1.46 17.43 -10.62
CA GLU A 418 -0.43 18.11 -11.40
C GLU A 418 0.68 17.10 -11.69
N ASP A 419 0.92 16.74 -12.96
CA ASP A 419 1.90 15.72 -13.31
C ASP A 419 3.01 16.28 -14.20
N CYS A 420 4.23 15.84 -13.91
CA CYS A 420 5.41 16.12 -14.68
C CYS A 420 6.23 14.84 -14.84
N MET A 421 6.17 14.21 -16.01
CA MET A 421 6.76 12.88 -16.15
C MET A 421 7.42 12.60 -17.50
N LEU A 422 8.44 11.76 -17.45
CA LEU A 422 8.97 11.01 -18.58
C LEU A 422 8.44 9.58 -18.47
N VAL A 423 7.81 9.05 -19.51
CA VAL A 423 7.13 7.75 -19.48
C VAL A 423 7.33 6.98 -20.78
N ARG A 424 7.55 5.67 -20.68
CA ARG A 424 7.47 4.73 -21.81
C ARG A 424 6.01 4.38 -22.09
N CYS A 425 5.59 4.49 -23.35
CA CYS A 425 4.25 4.07 -23.77
C CYS A 425 4.17 3.88 -25.27
N GLU A 426 3.19 3.08 -25.69
CA GLU A 426 2.93 2.71 -27.07
C GLU A 426 1.60 3.30 -27.56
N PRO A 427 1.49 3.59 -28.86
CA PRO A 427 0.25 4.08 -29.45
C PRO A 427 -0.79 2.96 -29.54
N ARG A 428 -2.04 3.27 -29.16
CA ARG A 428 -3.18 2.34 -29.23
C ARG A 428 -4.48 3.12 -29.41
N ASP A 429 -5.45 2.56 -30.12
CA ASP A 429 -6.78 3.16 -30.33
C ASP A 429 -6.76 4.62 -30.82
N GLY A 430 -5.81 4.92 -31.72
CA GLY A 430 -5.63 6.26 -32.28
C GLY A 430 -4.99 7.28 -31.32
N LYS A 431 -4.64 6.89 -30.09
CA LYS A 431 -3.94 7.71 -29.11
C LYS A 431 -2.43 7.45 -29.16
N PRO A 432 -1.59 8.49 -29.09
CA PRO A 432 -0.13 8.37 -29.28
C PRO A 432 0.60 7.66 -28.12
N CYS A 433 0.02 7.68 -26.92
CA CYS A 433 0.58 7.14 -25.69
C CYS A 433 -0.59 6.64 -24.83
N ASN A 434 -0.91 5.34 -24.93
CA ASN A 434 -2.10 4.77 -24.28
C ASN A 434 -1.89 3.35 -23.75
N ASP A 435 -0.84 2.65 -24.18
CA ASP A 435 -0.47 1.36 -23.61
C ASP A 435 0.88 1.47 -22.91
N PHE A 436 0.97 1.03 -21.65
CA PHE A 436 2.11 1.27 -20.78
C PHE A 436 2.81 -0.05 -20.44
N PRO A 437 3.98 -0.32 -21.03
CA PRO A 437 4.67 -1.56 -20.74
C PRO A 437 5.40 -1.51 -19.40
N LEU A 438 5.49 -2.66 -18.73
CA LEU A 438 6.11 -2.79 -17.41
C LEU A 438 7.65 -2.94 -17.46
N TRP A 439 8.23 -2.86 -18.64
CA TRP A 439 9.65 -3.12 -18.89
C TRP A 439 10.25 -2.08 -19.84
N SER A 440 11.58 -2.01 -19.88
CA SER A 440 12.30 -1.20 -20.87
C SER A 440 13.70 -1.75 -21.09
N GLU A 441 14.17 -1.75 -22.33
CA GLU A 441 15.57 -2.03 -22.67
C GLU A 441 16.41 -0.75 -22.80
N ASN A 442 15.78 0.43 -22.84
CA ASN A 442 16.49 1.68 -23.01
C ASN A 442 17.18 2.17 -21.72
N LEU A 443 18.50 2.30 -21.82
CA LEU A 443 19.37 2.66 -20.71
C LEU A 443 19.53 4.18 -20.54
N PHE A 444 19.00 4.74 -19.45
CA PHE A 444 19.16 6.14 -19.08
C PHE A 444 20.32 6.36 -18.11
N HIS A 445 21.14 7.37 -18.36
CA HIS A 445 22.22 7.78 -17.44
C HIS A 445 21.89 9.01 -16.60
N ARG A 446 21.01 9.87 -17.13
CA ARG A 446 20.57 11.11 -16.49
C ARG A 446 19.14 11.40 -16.86
N VAL A 447 18.33 11.74 -15.87
CA VAL A 447 17.01 12.36 -16.04
C VAL A 447 16.90 13.46 -15.00
N SER A 448 16.48 14.65 -15.42
CA SER A 448 16.30 15.81 -14.56
C SER A 448 14.98 16.46 -14.91
N LEU A 449 14.05 16.41 -13.96
CA LEU A 449 12.74 17.04 -14.02
C LEU A 449 12.73 18.26 -13.10
N HIS A 450 12.20 19.36 -13.60
CA HIS A 450 11.93 20.57 -12.84
C HIS A 450 10.54 21.06 -13.19
N ALA A 451 9.73 21.42 -12.20
CA ALA A 451 8.39 21.95 -12.45
C ALA A 451 7.96 22.99 -11.40
N ASN A 452 7.02 23.84 -11.79
CA ASN A 452 6.28 24.69 -10.88
C ASN A 452 4.94 24.03 -10.52
N PHE A 453 4.76 23.70 -9.25
CA PHE A 453 3.55 23.15 -8.67
C PHE A 453 2.78 24.23 -7.93
N SER A 454 1.45 24.11 -7.89
CA SER A 454 0.61 24.94 -7.02
C SER A 454 0.60 24.46 -5.57
N THR A 455 0.95 23.18 -5.36
CA THR A 455 0.90 22.46 -4.09
C THR A 455 2.31 22.12 -3.56
N GLN A 456 2.44 21.96 -2.24
CA GLN A 456 3.64 21.38 -1.61
C GLN A 456 3.65 19.86 -1.66
N PHE A 457 2.48 19.23 -1.79
CA PHE A 457 2.28 17.79 -1.76
C PHE A 457 2.66 17.19 -3.11
N VAL A 458 3.96 17.00 -3.30
CA VAL A 458 4.55 16.47 -4.52
C VAL A 458 5.25 15.15 -4.20
N TYR A 459 4.95 14.13 -5.00
CA TYR A 459 5.34 12.75 -4.80
C TYR A 459 6.30 12.34 -5.93
N PRO A 460 7.60 12.15 -5.64
CA PRO A 460 8.57 11.73 -6.64
C PRO A 460 8.48 10.23 -6.92
N SER A 461 8.59 9.85 -8.19
CA SER A 461 8.66 8.46 -8.63
C SER A 461 9.79 8.26 -9.63
N ILE A 462 10.52 7.16 -9.48
CA ILE A 462 11.46 6.63 -10.48
C ILE A 462 11.36 5.12 -10.46
N ILE A 463 10.88 4.55 -11.57
CA ILE A 463 10.67 3.11 -11.71
C ILE A 463 11.42 2.58 -12.93
N SER A 464 12.18 1.51 -12.71
CA SER A 464 12.91 0.79 -13.75
C SER A 464 12.09 -0.36 -14.32
N SER A 465 12.70 -1.11 -15.24
CA SER A 465 12.15 -2.32 -15.82
C SER A 465 11.69 -3.28 -14.71
N HIS A 466 10.63 -4.03 -14.98
CA HIS A 466 10.00 -4.96 -14.04
C HIS A 466 9.46 -4.29 -12.77
N MET A 467 9.03 -3.03 -12.89
CA MET A 467 8.48 -2.24 -11.79
C MET A 467 9.40 -2.13 -10.56
N ARG A 468 10.72 -2.22 -10.77
CA ARG A 468 11.70 -2.11 -9.68
C ARG A 468 11.95 -0.64 -9.32
N LEU A 469 12.02 -0.35 -8.03
CA LEU A 469 12.36 0.98 -7.54
C LEU A 469 13.86 1.24 -7.72
N VAL A 470 14.18 2.40 -8.29
CA VAL A 470 15.58 2.81 -8.47
C VAL A 470 16.21 3.14 -7.11
N PRO A 471 17.42 2.62 -6.79
CA PRO A 471 18.06 2.84 -5.50
C PRO A 471 18.15 4.32 -5.12
N ARG A 472 17.74 4.66 -3.89
CA ARG A 472 17.67 6.04 -3.39
C ARG A 472 18.95 6.85 -3.57
N ARG A 473 20.12 6.21 -3.53
CA ARG A 473 21.44 6.83 -3.74
C ARG A 473 21.66 7.41 -5.14
N GLU A 474 20.90 6.96 -6.15
CA GLU A 474 21.08 7.33 -7.56
C GLU A 474 20.24 8.55 -7.96
N TRP A 475 19.42 9.05 -7.05
CA TRP A 475 18.56 10.20 -7.35
C TRP A 475 18.40 11.14 -6.17
N LYS A 476 17.85 12.33 -6.43
CA LYS A 476 17.55 13.35 -5.42
C LYS A 476 16.27 14.07 -5.78
N TYR A 477 15.52 14.42 -4.75
CA TYR A 477 14.26 15.13 -4.86
C TYR A 477 14.21 16.27 -3.83
N ALA A 478 13.54 17.37 -4.15
CA ALA A 478 13.06 18.33 -3.16
C ALA A 478 11.95 19.23 -3.71
N VAL A 479 11.12 19.74 -2.80
CA VAL A 479 10.16 20.82 -3.00
C VAL A 479 10.69 22.09 -2.33
N LYS A 480 10.58 23.22 -3.01
CA LYS A 480 10.95 24.53 -2.45
C LYS A 480 9.82 25.53 -2.64
N ARG A 481 9.34 26.11 -1.54
CA ARG A 481 8.39 27.22 -1.58
C ARG A 481 8.95 28.41 -2.34
N LYS A 482 8.10 29.04 -3.15
CA LYS A 482 8.34 30.29 -3.89
C LYS A 482 7.22 31.28 -3.56
N SER A 483 7.34 32.51 -4.06
CA SER A 483 6.31 33.54 -3.85
C SER A 483 4.95 33.11 -4.41
N ASN A 484 4.94 32.38 -5.54
CA ASN A 484 3.74 31.99 -6.27
C ASN A 484 3.68 30.47 -6.47
N GLY A 485 3.66 29.70 -5.37
CA GLY A 485 3.60 28.23 -5.39
C GLY A 485 4.92 27.56 -5.01
N TYR A 486 5.21 26.43 -5.63
CA TYR A 486 6.33 25.56 -5.27
C TYR A 486 7.16 25.20 -6.50
N LYS A 487 8.48 25.12 -6.32
CA LYS A 487 9.39 24.60 -7.34
C LYS A 487 9.93 23.26 -6.87
N SER A 488 9.65 22.22 -7.63
CA SER A 488 10.10 20.86 -7.33
C SER A 488 11.13 20.42 -8.36
N TYR A 489 12.03 19.53 -7.94
CA TYR A 489 12.97 18.88 -8.85
C TYR A 489 13.20 17.43 -8.48
N LEU A 490 13.46 16.63 -9.51
CA LEU A 490 13.90 15.25 -9.40
C LEU A 490 15.09 15.07 -10.33
N ASN A 491 16.22 14.63 -9.77
CA ASN A 491 17.46 14.42 -10.50
C ASN A 491 17.93 12.99 -10.30
N PHE A 492 17.87 12.19 -11.35
CA PHE A 492 18.45 10.87 -11.45
C PHE A 492 19.81 10.93 -12.15
N HIS A 493 20.78 10.20 -11.61
CA HIS A 493 22.07 10.00 -12.22
C HIS A 493 22.67 8.64 -11.88
N SER A 494 22.80 7.79 -12.90
CA SER A 494 23.50 6.52 -12.80
C SER A 494 24.73 6.46 -13.69
N LYS A 495 25.85 5.96 -13.14
CA LYS A 495 27.08 5.72 -13.91
C LYS A 495 26.94 4.50 -14.84
N LYS A 496 26.27 3.45 -14.37
CA LYS A 496 26.02 2.23 -15.15
C LYS A 496 24.83 2.40 -16.09
N GLY A 497 23.95 3.34 -15.78
CA GLY A 497 22.68 3.51 -16.46
C GLY A 497 21.62 2.65 -15.80
N GLU A 498 20.36 2.99 -16.04
CA GLU A 498 19.19 2.26 -15.54
C GLU A 498 18.13 2.15 -16.64
N ASN A 499 17.45 1.01 -16.68
CA ASN A 499 16.39 0.72 -17.65
C ASN A 499 15.09 1.35 -17.16
N LEU A 500 14.88 2.65 -17.42
CA LEU A 500 13.75 3.39 -16.84
C LEU A 500 12.46 3.19 -17.64
N VAL A 501 11.36 2.93 -16.93
CA VAL A 501 10.01 2.88 -17.52
C VAL A 501 9.28 4.20 -17.29
N ALA A 502 9.37 4.77 -16.09
CA ALA A 502 8.81 6.08 -15.78
C ALA A 502 9.64 6.86 -14.76
N VAL A 503 9.65 8.18 -14.91
CA VAL A 503 10.22 9.14 -13.96
C VAL A 503 9.21 10.27 -13.81
N GLY A 504 8.75 10.55 -12.60
CA GLY A 504 7.63 11.46 -12.40
C GLY A 504 7.73 12.31 -11.14
N LEU A 505 7.09 13.48 -11.19
CA LEU A 505 6.68 14.27 -10.05
C LEU A 505 5.15 14.42 -10.15
N LYS A 506 4.41 13.83 -9.21
CA LYS A 506 2.95 13.93 -9.10
C LYS A 506 2.57 14.86 -7.96
N GLY A 507 1.78 15.88 -8.22
CA GLY A 507 1.28 16.83 -7.23
C GLY A 507 -0.19 16.60 -6.92
N ARG A 508 -0.58 16.67 -5.64
CA ARG A 508 -1.98 16.68 -5.20
C ARG A 508 -2.38 18.06 -4.68
N CYS A 509 -3.40 18.63 -5.31
CA CYS A 509 -3.96 19.94 -4.98
C CYS A 509 -5.29 19.77 -4.26
N TYR A 510 -5.22 19.25 -3.03
CA TYR A 510 -6.37 18.93 -2.18
C TYR A 510 -7.37 20.09 -2.03
N ASP A 511 -6.87 21.33 -2.02
CA ASP A 511 -7.67 22.56 -1.93
C ASP A 511 -8.55 22.83 -3.16
N ARG A 512 -8.33 22.10 -4.26
CA ARG A 512 -9.08 22.22 -5.52
C ARG A 512 -9.87 20.96 -5.87
N ASP A 513 -9.95 19.98 -4.97
CA ASP A 513 -10.86 18.86 -5.15
C ASP A 513 -12.33 19.36 -5.11
N SER A 514 -13.23 18.70 -5.84
CA SER A 514 -14.64 19.13 -5.86
C SER A 514 -15.27 18.87 -4.48
N PRO A 515 -16.17 19.74 -3.99
CA PRO A 515 -16.95 19.45 -2.78
C PRO A 515 -17.81 18.19 -2.91
N ASP A 516 -18.23 17.85 -4.14
CA ASP A 516 -19.00 16.64 -4.45
C ASP A 516 -18.09 15.43 -4.74
N SER A 517 -16.77 15.61 -4.72
CA SER A 517 -15.84 14.49 -4.92
C SER A 517 -15.87 13.57 -3.72
N PHE A 518 -15.78 12.28 -4.00
CA PHE A 518 -15.72 11.21 -3.00
C PHE A 518 -17.03 10.94 -2.24
N PHE A 519 -18.14 11.64 -2.53
CA PHE A 519 -19.45 11.47 -1.86
C PHE A 519 -20.56 10.91 -2.72
#